data_AF-A0A9E3W7L3-F1
#
_entry.id   AF-A0A9E3W7L3-F1
#
_cell.length_a   1.000
_cell.length_b   1.000
_cell.length_c   1.000
_cell.angle_alpha   90.00
_cell.angle_beta   90.00
_cell.angle_gamma   90.00
#
_symmetry.space_group_name_H-M   'P 1'
#
loop_
_entity.id
_entity.type
_entity.pdbx_description
1 polymer ?
#
loop_
_entity_poly.entity_id
_entity_poly.type
_entity_poly.pdbx_seq_one_letter_code
_entity_poly.pdbx_strand_id
1 'polypeptide(L)'
;MDELRRRQSDVFAELPEAWPVDPLPAVRAALAERNQKVVVLDDDPTGTQTVHDVPVLTEWSAETLTAEFKDPGSAVFVLTNSRSMPLPEAQI
;
A
#
# COMPACT_ATOMS: atom_id res chain seq x y z
N MET A 1 -18.67 -12.48 29.15
CA MET A 1 -17.74 -12.90 28.07
C MET A 1 -16.55 -11.98 28.19
N ASP A 2 -15.64 -12.30 29.11
CA ASP A 2 -14.38 -11.56 29.28
C ASP A 2 -13.52 -11.87 28.06
N GLU A 3 -13.36 -10.89 27.18
CA GLU A 3 -12.33 -10.95 26.15
C GLU A 3 -10.97 -11.07 26.84
N LEU A 4 -10.17 -12.01 26.37
CA LEU A 4 -8.82 -12.29 26.84
C LEU A 4 -7.93 -11.07 26.59
N ARG A 5 -7.93 -10.11 27.51
CA ARG A 5 -7.10 -8.90 27.44
C ARG A 5 -5.63 -9.30 27.56
N ARG A 6 -4.94 -9.38 26.41
CA ARG A 6 -3.50 -9.66 26.35
C ARG A 6 -2.71 -8.41 26.78
N ARG A 7 -1.57 -8.61 27.44
CA ARG A 7 -0.64 -7.51 27.72
C ARG A 7 0.14 -7.17 26.46
N GLN A 8 0.44 -5.89 26.26
CA GLN A 8 1.23 -5.40 25.12
C GLN A 8 2.58 -6.10 25.00
N SER A 9 3.25 -6.38 26.12
CA SER A 9 4.51 -7.14 26.17
C SER A 9 4.39 -8.52 25.54
N ASP A 10 3.30 -9.21 25.83
CA ASP A 10 3.07 -10.59 25.43
C ASP A 10 2.80 -10.66 23.91
N VAL A 11 2.18 -9.62 23.35
CA VAL A 11 1.96 -9.46 21.91
C VAL A 11 3.27 -9.09 21.18
N PHE A 12 4.06 -8.17 21.72
CA PHE A 12 5.33 -7.79 21.10
C PHE A 12 6.38 -8.90 21.13
N ALA A 13 6.35 -9.76 22.15
CA ALA A 13 7.21 -10.94 22.21
C ALA A 13 6.90 -11.98 21.12
N GLU A 14 5.71 -11.94 20.52
CA GLU A 14 5.28 -12.84 19.43
C GLU A 14 5.55 -12.27 18.04
N LEU A 15 6.08 -11.04 17.94
CA LEU A 15 6.47 -10.50 16.65
C LEU A 15 7.54 -11.41 16.01
N PRO A 16 7.46 -11.63 14.70
CA PRO A 16 8.51 -12.33 13.99
C PRO A 16 9.85 -11.59 14.17
N GLU A 17 10.94 -12.34 14.10
CA GLU A 17 12.27 -11.74 14.11
C GLU A 17 12.39 -10.72 12.96
N ALA A 18 13.06 -9.61 13.26
CA ALA A 18 13.40 -8.63 12.24
C ALA A 18 14.20 -9.30 11.12
N TRP A 19 14.00 -8.85 9.88
CA TRP A 19 14.78 -9.38 8.78
C TRP A 19 16.27 -9.14 9.03
N PRO A 20 17.13 -10.14 8.78
CA PRO A 20 18.56 -10.04 9.11
C PRO A 20 19.30 -9.03 8.22
N VAL A 21 18.67 -8.61 7.12
CA VAL A 21 19.20 -7.64 6.16
C VAL A 21 18.11 -6.67 5.74
N ASP A 22 18.50 -5.46 5.34
CA ASP A 22 17.58 -4.50 4.72
C ASP A 22 17.06 -5.06 3.38
N PRO A 23 15.74 -5.29 3.23
CA PRO A 23 15.18 -5.79 1.98
C PRO A 23 15.13 -4.75 0.86
N LEU A 24 15.24 -3.46 1.16
CA LEU A 24 15.00 -2.39 0.19
C LEU A 24 15.91 -2.48 -1.06
N PRO A 25 17.22 -2.76 -0.96
CA PRO A 25 18.06 -2.92 -2.14
C PRO A 25 17.58 -4.05 -3.07
N ALA A 26 17.19 -5.19 -2.50
CA ALA A 26 16.73 -6.34 -3.26
C ALA A 26 15.38 -6.08 -3.94
N VAL A 27 14.45 -5.42 -3.23
CA VAL A 27 13.15 -5.00 -3.80
C VAL A 27 13.36 -4.04 -4.97
N ARG A 28 14.22 -3.02 -4.81
CA ARG A 28 14.52 -2.05 -5.88
C ARG A 28 15.14 -2.72 -7.11
N ALA A 29 16.08 -3.65 -6.92
CA ALA A 29 16.69 -4.40 -8.01
C ALA A 29 15.65 -5.25 -8.77
N ALA A 30 14.81 -5.99 -8.03
CA ALA A 30 13.76 -6.81 -8.63
C ALA A 30 12.74 -5.97 -9.42
N LEU A 31 12.37 -4.79 -8.93
CA LEU A 31 11.47 -3.87 -9.64
C LEU A 31 12.11 -3.29 -10.91
N ALA A 32 13.39 -2.92 -10.84
CA ALA A 32 14.13 -2.39 -11.99
C ALA A 32 14.30 -3.43 -13.11
N GLU A 33 14.58 -4.69 -12.77
CA GLU A 33 14.72 -5.79 -13.74
C GLU A 33 13.41 -6.10 -14.48
N ARG A 34 12.26 -5.97 -13.79
CA ARG A 34 10.96 -6.38 -14.31
C ARG A 34 10.31 -5.31 -15.20
N ASN A 35 10.81 -4.08 -15.19
CA ASN A 35 10.19 -2.93 -15.86
C ASN A 35 8.68 -2.81 -15.55
N GLN A 36 8.31 -3.01 -14.28
CA GLN A 36 6.93 -3.00 -13.82
C GLN A 36 6.63 -1.70 -13.06
N LYS A 37 5.45 -1.12 -13.28
CA LYS A 37 4.91 -0.07 -12.43
C LYS A 37 4.21 -0.70 -11.22
N VAL A 38 4.54 -0.25 -10.02
CA VAL A 38 3.90 -0.68 -8.77
C VAL A 38 2.63 0.14 -8.57
N VAL A 39 1.49 -0.54 -8.41
CA VAL A 39 0.22 0.12 -8.09
C VAL A 39 -0.13 -0.19 -6.65
N VAL A 40 -0.28 0.85 -5.83
CA VAL A 40 -0.71 0.72 -4.44
C VAL A 40 -2.18 1.14 -4.37
N LEU A 41 -3.04 0.25 -3.89
CA LEU A 41 -4.43 0.56 -3.60
C LEU A 41 -4.54 0.92 -2.11
N ASP A 42 -4.83 2.18 -1.81
CA ASP A 42 -4.93 2.69 -0.45
C ASP A 42 -6.40 2.94 -0.10
N ASP A 43 -6.89 2.31 0.97
CA ASP A 43 -8.28 2.45 1.41
C ASP A 43 -8.52 3.71 2.25
N ASP A 44 -7.45 4.44 2.62
CA ASP A 44 -7.51 5.58 3.51
C ASP A 44 -6.67 6.76 3.05
N PRO A 45 -7.27 7.96 2.94
CA PRO A 45 -6.55 9.16 2.52
C PRO A 45 -5.39 9.56 3.45
N THR A 46 -5.34 9.09 4.70
CA THR A 46 -4.22 9.46 5.60
C THR A 46 -2.91 8.74 5.27
N GLY A 47 -2.95 7.55 4.66
CA GLY A 47 -1.76 6.78 4.29
C GLY A 47 -0.88 7.53 3.27
N THR A 48 -1.54 8.13 2.27
CA THR A 48 -0.89 8.93 1.22
C THR A 48 -0.23 10.23 1.71
N GLN A 49 -0.46 10.68 2.95
CA GLN A 49 0.15 11.92 3.47
C GLN A 49 1.65 11.77 3.79
N THR A 50 2.14 10.54 3.84
CA THR A 50 3.53 10.21 4.21
C THR A 50 4.43 9.90 3.00
N VAL A 51 3.88 9.97 1.78
CA VAL A 51 4.64 9.70 0.55
C VAL A 51 5.03 11.00 -0.16
N HIS A 52 6.18 10.96 -0.83
CA HIS A 52 6.72 12.08 -1.61
C HIS A 52 7.18 11.56 -2.97
N ASP A 53 7.12 12.42 -3.98
CA ASP A 53 7.60 12.12 -5.35
C ASP A 53 6.96 10.87 -5.99
N VAL A 54 5.72 10.54 -5.61
CA VAL A 54 4.91 9.47 -6.21
C VAL A 54 3.51 10.02 -6.48
N PRO A 55 2.95 9.82 -7.69
CA PRO A 55 1.58 10.24 -7.99
C PRO A 55 0.55 9.59 -7.05
N VAL A 56 -0.46 10.37 -6.67
CA VAL A 56 -1.63 9.90 -5.92
C VAL A 56 -2.87 10.22 -6.74
N LEU A 57 -3.52 9.18 -7.24
CA LEU A 57 -4.78 9.27 -7.97
C LEU A 57 -5.95 9.22 -6.99
N THR A 58 -6.68 10.33 -6.88
CA THR A 58 -7.92 10.43 -6.09
C THR A 58 -9.17 10.08 -6.90
N GLU A 59 -9.00 9.89 -8.20
CA GLU A 59 -9.99 9.36 -9.14
C GLU A 59 -9.28 8.37 -10.09
N TRP A 60 -10.00 7.36 -10.57
CA TRP A 60 -9.41 6.26 -11.34
C TRP A 60 -10.28 5.87 -12.53
N SER A 61 -10.68 6.87 -13.31
CA SER A 61 -11.30 6.60 -14.61
C SER A 61 -10.34 5.80 -15.51
N ALA A 62 -10.88 5.06 -16.49
CA ALA A 62 -10.04 4.33 -17.44
C ALA A 62 -9.07 5.25 -18.19
N GLU A 63 -9.47 6.51 -18.46
CA GLU A 63 -8.62 7.53 -19.07
C GLU A 63 -7.47 7.93 -18.14
N THR A 64 -7.77 8.24 -16.87
CA THR A 64 -6.79 8.61 -15.84
C THR A 64 -5.77 7.49 -15.64
N LEU A 65 -6.22 6.24 -15.51
CA LEU A 65 -5.33 5.08 -15.38
C LEU A 65 -4.49 4.84 -16.65
N THR A 66 -5.07 5.05 -17.83
CA THR A 66 -4.33 4.90 -19.10
C THR A 66 -3.23 5.95 -19.23
N ALA A 67 -3.49 7.19 -18.81
CA ALA A 67 -2.49 8.25 -18.80
C ALA A 67 -1.36 7.92 -17.81
N GLU A 68 -1.71 7.50 -16.60
CA GLU A 68 -0.74 7.10 -15.57
C GLU A 68 0.12 5.90 -15.99
N PHE A 69 -0.46 4.89 -16.62
CA PHE A 69 0.31 3.73 -17.10
C PHE A 69 1.27 4.05 -18.24
N LYS A 70 1.10 5.18 -18.93
CA LYS A 70 2.06 5.69 -19.93
C LYS A 70 3.15 6.57 -19.31
N ASP A 71 2.94 7.07 -18.09
CA ASP A 71 3.93 7.86 -17.37
C ASP A 71 5.13 6.97 -16.96
N PRO A 72 6.37 7.43 -17.14
CA PRO A 72 7.58 6.64 -16.86
C PRO A 72 7.83 6.36 -15.37
N GLY A 73 7.05 6.94 -14.44
CA GLY A 73 7.17 6.69 -13.01
C GLY A 73 7.01 5.22 -12.66
N SER A 74 7.80 4.73 -11.69
CA SER A 74 7.81 3.32 -11.30
C SER A 74 6.72 2.93 -10.30
N ALA A 75 5.98 3.89 -9.76
CA ALA A 75 4.92 3.64 -8.78
C ALA A 75 3.79 4.67 -8.87
N VAL A 76 2.60 4.28 -8.45
CA VAL A 76 1.44 5.16 -8.27
C VAL A 76 0.57 4.66 -7.12
N PHE A 77 0.00 5.58 -6.35
CA PHE A 77 -1.06 5.31 -5.39
C PHE A 77 -2.42 5.59 -6.01
N VAL A 78 -3.37 4.68 -5.81
CA VAL A 78 -4.79 4.86 -6.12
C VAL A 78 -5.54 4.83 -4.80
N LEU A 79 -6.15 5.97 -4.46
CA LEU A 79 -6.90 6.11 -3.23
C LEU A 79 -8.32 5.60 -3.46
N THR A 80 -8.69 4.43 -2.93
CA THR A 80 -10.06 3.90 -3.05
C THR A 80 -11.02 4.54 -2.04
N ASN A 81 -10.48 5.08 -0.94
CA ASN A 81 -11.24 5.72 0.15
C ASN A 81 -12.38 4.82 0.70
N SER A 82 -12.11 3.52 0.79
CA SER A 82 -13.11 2.49 1.11
C SER A 82 -13.09 2.02 2.57
N ARG A 83 -12.21 2.55 3.44
CA ARG A 83 -12.06 2.06 4.84
C ARG A 83 -13.37 1.97 5.62
N SER A 84 -14.24 2.96 5.45
CA SER A 84 -15.52 3.06 6.18
C SER A 84 -16.69 2.43 5.42
N MET A 85 -16.47 1.87 4.23
CA MET A 85 -17.52 1.27 3.42
C MET A 85 -17.85 -0.15 3.89
N PRO A 86 -19.13 -0.57 3.84
CA PRO A 86 -19.50 -1.98 3.97
C PRO A 86 -18.82 -2.84 2.91
N LEU A 87 -18.56 -4.11 3.22
CA LEU A 87 -17.88 -5.04 2.32
C LEU A 87 -18.44 -5.07 0.89
N PRO A 88 -19.78 -5.11 0.67
CA PRO A 88 -20.33 -5.13 -0.69
C PRO A 88 -20.04 -3.85 -1.50
N GLU A 89 -19.83 -2.71 -0.83
CA GLU A 89 -19.51 -1.45 -1.48
C GLU A 89 -18.00 -1.31 -1.72
N ALA A 90 -17.17 -1.92 -0.86
CA ALA A 90 -15.71 -1.94 -1.00
C ALA A 90 -15.21 -2.98 -2.05
N GLN A 91 -16.00 -4.03 -2.31
CA GLN A 91 -15.72 -5.05 -3.33
C GLN A 91 -16.37 -4.63 -4.66
N ILE A 92 -15.74 -3.67 -5.36
CA ILE A 92 -16.14 -3.26 -6.72
C ILE A 92 -15.45 -4.14 -7.76
#